data_AF-A0A959D311-F1
#
_entry.id   AF-A0A959D311-F1
#
_cell.length_a   1.000
_cell.length_b   1.000
_cell.length_c   1.000
_cell.angle_alpha   90.00
_cell.angle_beta   90.00
_cell.angle_gamma   90.00
#
_symmetry.space_group_name_H-M   'P 1'
#
loop_
_entity.id
_entity.type
_entity.pdbx_description
1 polymer ?
#
loop_
_entity_poly.entity_id
_entity_poly.type
_entity_poly.pdbx_seq_one_letter_code
_entity_poly.pdbx_strand_id
1 'polypeptide(L)'
;MKLLEKNNRIFFRFTALLLVVGIVLFYLVVNWIIRHKVDETLRVNRLHAVELLRQGKPLPQFAPILEVHILSDQHGARNIYSDTLIYDPVEKEEEPYRQLITHEKVGGQWYEVINRTSLVESSELMLAIGGCTLGLGLLLFVGLAWLNSRSARRLWRPFQQQLDALK
;
A
#
# COMPACT_ATOMS: atom_id res chain seq x y z
N MET A 1 34.47 -27.72 -6.17
CA MET A 1 34.68 -27.37 -7.60
C MET A 1 34.22 -25.93 -7.83
N LYS A 2 35.11 -25.06 -8.32
CA LYS A 2 34.87 -23.61 -8.46
C LYS A 2 33.71 -23.24 -9.42
N LEU A 3 33.36 -24.11 -10.37
CA LEU A 3 32.27 -23.90 -11.34
C LEU A 3 30.87 -24.00 -10.71
N LEU A 4 30.67 -24.95 -9.81
CA LEU A 4 29.39 -25.14 -9.10
C LEU A 4 29.09 -23.94 -8.17
N GLU A 5 30.12 -23.47 -7.47
CA GLU A 5 30.05 -22.29 -6.61
C GLU A 5 29.78 -21.02 -7.43
N LYS A 6 30.34 -20.92 -8.65
CA LYS A 6 30.07 -19.82 -9.58
C LYS A 6 28.63 -19.83 -10.07
N ASN A 7 28.08 -20.99 -10.45
CA ASN A 7 26.69 -21.12 -10.89
C ASN A 7 25.70 -20.82 -9.76
N ASN A 8 25.94 -21.36 -8.56
CA ASN A 8 25.11 -21.05 -7.40
C ASN A 8 25.14 -19.54 -7.08
N ARG A 9 26.30 -18.89 -7.14
CA ARG A 9 26.41 -17.45 -6.87
C ARG A 9 25.60 -16.60 -7.85
N ILE A 10 25.54 -16.99 -9.13
CA ILE A 10 24.72 -16.30 -10.13
C ILE A 10 23.24 -16.51 -9.83
N PHE A 11 22.82 -17.75 -9.55
CA PHE A 11 21.43 -18.07 -9.17
C PHE A 11 20.98 -17.26 -7.94
N PHE A 12 21.79 -17.23 -6.88
CA PHE A 12 21.52 -16.45 -5.67
C PHE A 12 21.33 -14.95 -5.96
N ARG A 13 22.22 -14.34 -6.78
CA ARG A 13 22.10 -12.93 -7.16
C ARG A 13 20.83 -12.67 -7.98
N PHE A 14 20.52 -13.56 -8.92
CA PHE A 14 19.33 -13.43 -9.75
C PHE A 14 18.04 -13.54 -8.93
N THR A 15 17.94 -14.54 -8.05
CA THR A 15 16.76 -14.70 -7.19
C THR A 15 16.65 -13.54 -6.20
N ALA A 16 17.75 -13.03 -5.65
CA ALA A 16 17.73 -11.86 -4.77
C ALA A 16 17.24 -10.61 -5.51
N LEU A 17 17.71 -10.38 -6.74
CA LEU A 17 17.24 -9.28 -7.59
C LEU A 17 15.73 -9.41 -7.86
N LEU A 18 15.27 -10.60 -8.24
CA LEU A 18 13.85 -10.88 -8.45
C LEU A 18 13.01 -10.59 -7.20
N LEU A 19 13.52 -10.95 -6.03
CA LEU A 19 12.83 -10.71 -4.75
C LEU A 19 12.70 -9.20 -4.49
N VAL A 20 13.79 -8.43 -4.65
CA VAL A 20 13.77 -6.97 -4.50
C VAL A 20 12.78 -6.33 -5.48
N VAL A 21 12.81 -6.70 -6.76
CA VAL A 21 11.88 -6.20 -7.77
C VAL A 21 10.44 -6.55 -7.41
N GLY A 22 10.20 -7.78 -6.95
CA GLY A 22 8.89 -8.24 -6.49
C GLY A 22 8.35 -7.43 -5.32
N ILE A 23 9.19 -7.11 -4.32
CA ILE A 23 8.81 -6.27 -3.17
C ILE A 23 8.39 -4.87 -3.63
N VAL A 24 9.20 -4.25 -4.50
CA VAL A 24 8.91 -2.91 -5.01
C VAL A 24 7.60 -2.89 -5.80
N LEU A 25 7.41 -3.85 -6.71
CA LEU A 25 6.17 -3.96 -7.48
C LEU A 25 4.96 -4.20 -6.58
N PHE A 26 5.08 -5.08 -5.60
CA PHE A 26 4.03 -5.36 -4.62
C PHE A 26 3.61 -4.09 -3.88
N TYR A 27 4.58 -3.33 -3.36
CA TYR A 27 4.32 -2.06 -2.68
C TYR A 27 3.56 -1.08 -3.57
N LEU A 28 3.99 -0.90 -4.82
CA LEU A 28 3.35 0.01 -5.76
C LEU A 28 1.90 -0.39 -6.07
N VAL A 29 1.64 -1.68 -6.31
CA VAL A 29 0.31 -2.20 -6.62
C VAL A 29 -0.65 -2.04 -5.44
N VAL A 30 -0.22 -2.40 -4.24
CA VAL A 30 -1.07 -2.29 -3.04
C VAL A 30 -1.37 -0.82 -2.73
N ASN A 31 -0.37 0.06 -2.79
CA ASN A 31 -0.57 1.50 -2.62
C ASN A 31 -1.55 2.06 -3.67
N TRP A 32 -1.51 1.58 -4.91
CA TRP A 32 -2.47 1.97 -5.95
C TRP A 32 -3.89 1.51 -5.62
N ILE A 33 -4.07 0.25 -5.19
CA ILE A 33 -5.39 -0.30 -4.81
C ILE A 33 -5.98 0.48 -3.63
N ILE A 34 -5.19 0.75 -2.58
CA ILE A 34 -5.66 1.46 -1.39
C ILE A 34 -6.13 2.87 -1.76
N ARG A 35 -5.32 3.62 -2.51
CA ARG A 35 -5.71 4.98 -2.94
C ARG A 35 -7.00 4.97 -3.74
N HIS A 36 -7.14 4.01 -4.66
CA HIS A 36 -8.35 3.89 -5.45
C HIS A 36 -9.60 3.60 -4.59
N LYS A 37 -9.48 2.68 -3.63
CA LYS A 37 -10.57 2.34 -2.71
C LYS A 37 -10.95 3.51 -1.81
N VAL A 38 -9.97 4.22 -1.26
CA VAL A 38 -10.20 5.40 -0.41
C VAL A 38 -10.86 6.52 -1.21
N ASP A 39 -10.38 6.80 -2.42
CA ASP A 39 -10.96 7.83 -3.30
C ASP A 39 -12.41 7.46 -3.69
N GLU A 40 -12.72 6.17 -3.89
CA GLU A 40 -14.08 5.68 -4.13
C GLU A 40 -14.98 5.88 -2.90
N THR A 41 -14.53 5.50 -1.70
CA THR A 41 -15.26 5.71 -0.45
C THR A 41 -15.55 7.19 -0.21
N LEU A 42 -14.57 8.07 -0.41
CA LEU A 42 -14.75 9.52 -0.32
C LEU A 42 -15.82 10.04 -1.30
N ARG A 43 -15.82 9.53 -2.53
CA ARG A 43 -16.82 9.90 -3.54
C ARG A 43 -18.22 9.44 -3.15
N VAL A 44 -18.37 8.21 -2.66
CA VAL A 44 -19.66 7.67 -2.20
C VAL A 44 -20.17 8.47 -1.00
N ASN A 45 -19.32 8.74 -0.01
CA ASN A 45 -19.67 9.54 1.16
C ASN A 45 -20.10 10.96 0.78
N ARG A 46 -19.43 11.60 -0.20
CA ARG A 46 -19.87 12.89 -0.75
C ARG A 46 -21.28 12.82 -1.34
N LEU A 47 -21.58 11.81 -2.13
CA LEU A 47 -22.91 11.64 -2.74
C LEU A 47 -24.00 11.51 -1.67
N HIS A 48 -23.74 10.71 -0.63
CA HIS A 48 -24.65 10.59 0.51
C HIS A 48 -24.84 11.91 1.28
N ALA A 49 -23.76 12.66 1.52
CA ALA A 49 -23.83 13.96 2.20
C ALA A 49 -24.65 15.00 1.39
N VAL A 50 -24.44 15.05 0.07
CA VAL A 50 -25.21 15.94 -0.83
C VAL A 50 -26.70 15.55 -0.85
N GLU A 51 -27.01 14.26 -0.82
CA GLU A 51 -28.40 13.78 -0.78
C GLU A 51 -29.08 14.15 0.55
N LEU A 52 -28.39 14.02 1.69
CA LEU A 52 -28.91 14.45 3.00
C LEU A 52 -29.15 15.97 3.05
N LEU A 53 -28.27 16.77 2.44
CA LEU A 53 -28.45 18.21 2.27
C LEU A 53 -29.69 18.56 1.45
N ARG A 54 -29.91 17.87 0.32
CA ARG A 54 -31.10 18.06 -0.53
C ARG A 54 -32.40 17.74 0.21
N GLN A 55 -32.36 16.79 1.14
CA GLN A 55 -33.48 16.39 1.98
C GLN A 55 -33.72 17.32 3.18
N GLY A 56 -32.92 18.39 3.34
CA GLY A 56 -33.06 19.36 4.43
C GLY A 56 -32.75 18.80 5.82
N LYS A 57 -32.07 17.65 5.90
CA LYS A 57 -31.70 17.04 7.18
C LYS A 57 -30.38 17.65 7.69
N PRO A 58 -30.22 17.81 9.01
CA PRO A 58 -28.95 18.30 9.56
C PRO A 58 -27.82 17.34 9.17
N LEU A 59 -26.78 17.89 8.58
CA LEU A 59 -25.55 17.16 8.30
C LEU A 59 -24.95 16.72 9.64
N PRO A 60 -24.63 15.44 9.82
CA PRO A 60 -23.93 15.03 11.01
C PRO A 60 -22.49 15.56 10.94
N GLN A 61 -22.17 16.52 11.82
CA GLN A 61 -20.81 16.99 12.04
C GLN A 61 -20.03 15.92 12.80
N PHE A 62 -19.46 14.97 12.06
CA PHE A 62 -18.50 14.03 12.63
C PHE A 62 -17.10 14.59 12.40
N ALA A 63 -16.68 15.58 13.18
CA ALA A 63 -15.25 15.95 13.18
C ALA A 63 -14.44 14.74 13.71
N PRO A 64 -13.31 14.36 13.08
CA PRO A 64 -12.60 15.04 11.99
C PRO A 64 -12.98 14.58 10.56
N ILE A 65 -13.95 13.69 10.42
CA ILE A 65 -14.38 13.01 9.18
C ILE A 65 -15.10 13.96 8.21
N LEU A 66 -15.93 14.88 8.72
CA LEU A 66 -16.66 15.85 7.91
C LEU A 66 -16.72 17.21 8.60
N GLU A 67 -16.14 18.23 7.96
CA GLU A 67 -16.22 19.62 8.37
C GLU A 67 -16.84 20.47 7.25
N VAL A 68 -17.67 21.43 7.65
CA VAL A 68 -18.28 22.38 6.71
C VAL A 68 -18.05 23.79 7.22
N HIS A 69 -17.33 24.58 6.44
CA HIS A 69 -17.04 25.99 6.71
C HIS A 69 -17.76 26.87 5.70
N ILE A 70 -18.22 28.03 6.14
CA ILE A 70 -18.87 29.02 5.27
C ILE A 70 -17.78 29.93 4.68
N LEU A 71 -17.74 30.06 3.36
CA LEU A 71 -16.83 30.98 2.67
C LEU A 71 -17.54 32.31 2.42
N SER A 72 -16.88 33.43 2.76
CA SER A 72 -17.42 34.79 2.50
C SER A 72 -17.21 35.25 1.06
N ASP A 73 -16.14 34.78 0.40
CA ASP A 73 -15.80 35.21 -0.97
C ASP A 73 -16.23 34.22 -2.04
N GLN A 74 -16.41 34.74 -3.26
CA GLN A 74 -16.68 33.92 -4.43
C GLN A 74 -15.45 33.08 -4.79
N HIS A 75 -15.47 31.83 -4.38
CA HIS A 75 -14.48 30.84 -4.79
C HIS A 75 -15.03 30.06 -5.99
N GLY A 76 -14.17 29.73 -6.97
CA GLY A 76 -14.56 28.82 -8.03
C GLY A 76 -14.77 27.40 -7.49
N ALA A 77 -15.68 26.63 -8.10
CA ALA A 77 -15.86 25.23 -7.72
C ALA A 77 -14.55 24.46 -7.94
N ARG A 78 -14.02 23.87 -6.87
CA ARG A 78 -12.73 23.16 -6.90
C ARG A 78 -12.78 21.93 -6.01
N ASN A 79 -12.19 20.84 -6.51
CA ASN A 79 -11.94 19.62 -5.77
C ASN A 79 -10.42 19.49 -5.57
N ILE A 80 -9.96 19.40 -4.32
CA ILE A 80 -8.55 19.23 -3.98
C ILE A 80 -8.40 17.98 -3.11
N TYR A 81 -7.63 17.02 -3.61
CA TYR A 81 -7.20 15.86 -2.83
C TYR A 81 -5.84 16.17 -2.19
N SER A 82 -5.71 15.96 -0.89
CA SER A 82 -4.46 16.12 -0.15
C SER A 82 -4.33 15.06 0.93
N ASP A 83 -3.10 14.72 1.27
CA ASP A 83 -2.80 13.89 2.44
C ASP A 83 -2.51 14.85 3.61
N THR A 84 -2.93 14.50 4.83
CA THR A 84 -2.70 15.27 6.06
C THR A 84 -2.47 14.34 7.24
N LEU A 85 -1.79 14.83 8.27
CA LEU A 85 -1.67 14.15 9.56
C LEU A 85 -2.64 14.81 10.55
N ILE A 86 -3.35 14.00 11.33
CA ILE A 86 -4.27 14.48 12.37
C ILE A 86 -3.92 13.75 13.66
N TYR A 87 -3.77 14.51 14.75
CA TYR A 87 -3.49 13.95 16.06
C TYR A 87 -4.74 13.26 16.63
N ASP A 88 -4.63 11.98 16.94
CA ASP A 88 -5.66 11.23 17.66
C ASP A 88 -5.41 11.37 19.19
N PRO A 89 -6.35 11.95 19.95
CA PRO A 89 -6.16 12.14 21.40
C PRO A 89 -6.33 10.87 22.24
N VAL A 90 -6.93 9.81 21.68
CA VAL A 90 -7.14 8.50 22.33
C VAL A 90 -5.86 7.67 22.23
N GLU A 91 -5.35 7.49 21.01
CA GLU A 91 -4.12 6.74 20.73
C GLU A 91 -2.86 7.56 21.02
N LYS A 92 -2.99 8.90 21.12
CA LYS A 92 -1.91 9.86 21.39
C LYS A 92 -0.82 9.87 20.31
N GLU A 93 -1.21 9.65 19.07
CA GLU A 93 -0.30 9.61 17.92
C GLU A 93 -0.88 10.42 16.74
N GLU A 94 0.00 10.82 15.81
CA GLU A 94 -0.42 11.42 14.55
C GLU A 94 -0.80 10.34 13.55
N GLU A 95 -2.04 10.37 13.10
CA GLU A 95 -2.57 9.43 12.14
C GLU A 95 -2.63 10.04 10.73
N PRO A 96 -2.30 9.26 9.68
CA PRO A 96 -2.44 9.69 8.30
C PRO A 96 -3.91 9.67 7.86
N TYR A 97 -4.34 10.77 7.25
CA TYR A 97 -5.65 10.94 6.62
C TYR A 97 -5.51 11.38 5.16
N ARG A 98 -6.40 10.87 4.32
CA ARG A 98 -6.67 11.42 2.98
C ARG A 98 -7.84 12.38 3.12
N GLN A 99 -7.69 13.61 2.64
CA GLN A 99 -8.77 14.60 2.64
C GLN A 99 -9.13 15.07 1.23
N LEU A 100 -10.43 15.30 1.04
CA LEU A 100 -11.03 15.93 -0.11
C LEU A 100 -11.65 17.26 0.33
N ILE A 101 -11.08 18.37 -0.15
CA ILE A 101 -11.62 19.71 0.03
C ILE A 101 -12.44 20.05 -1.21
N THR A 102 -13.70 20.40 -0.99
CA THR A 102 -14.65 20.75 -2.05
C THR A 102 -15.23 22.14 -1.79
N HIS A 103 -15.17 23.02 -2.77
CA HIS A 103 -15.86 24.32 -2.74
C HIS A 103 -17.14 24.23 -3.58
N GLU A 104 -18.31 24.40 -2.95
CA GLU A 104 -19.62 24.28 -3.59
C GLU A 104 -20.52 25.47 -3.22
N LYS A 105 -21.36 25.90 -4.17
CA LYS A 105 -22.34 26.95 -3.94
C LYS A 105 -23.71 26.34 -3.69
N VAL A 106 -24.27 26.56 -2.50
CA VAL A 106 -25.60 26.07 -2.11
C VAL A 106 -26.43 27.26 -1.62
N GLY A 107 -27.61 27.46 -2.20
CA GLY A 107 -28.53 28.53 -1.78
C GLY A 107 -27.98 29.95 -1.91
N GLY A 108 -27.00 30.19 -2.80
CA GLY A 108 -26.36 31.50 -2.98
C GLY A 108 -25.09 31.72 -2.16
N GLN A 109 -24.84 30.89 -1.14
CA GLN A 109 -23.66 30.94 -0.27
C GLN A 109 -22.61 29.89 -0.69
N TRP A 110 -21.34 30.23 -0.56
CA TRP A 110 -20.24 29.29 -0.78
C TRP A 110 -19.92 28.51 0.50
N TYR A 111 -19.74 27.21 0.34
CA TYR A 111 -19.35 26.30 1.42
C TYR A 111 -18.05 25.59 1.05
N GLU A 112 -17.16 25.49 2.02
CA GLU A 112 -16.05 24.56 2.00
C GLU A 112 -16.45 23.31 2.74
N VAL A 113 -16.46 22.18 2.03
CA VAL A 113 -16.72 20.85 2.59
C VAL A 113 -15.41 20.10 2.61
N ILE A 114 -14.91 19.80 3.80
CA ILE A 114 -13.73 18.98 4.02
C ILE A 114 -14.20 17.59 4.44
N ASN A 115 -13.94 16.59 3.62
CA ASN A 115 -14.20 15.20 3.93
C ASN A 115 -12.86 14.47 4.11
N ARG A 116 -12.69 13.76 5.22
CA ARG A 116 -11.46 13.07 5.58
C ARG A 116 -11.73 11.60 5.80
N THR A 117 -10.80 10.76 5.39
CA THR A 117 -10.84 9.32 5.64
C THR A 117 -9.48 8.86 6.16
N SER A 118 -9.49 8.12 7.27
CA SER A 118 -8.27 7.58 7.87
C SER A 118 -7.61 6.59 6.92
N LEU A 119 -6.28 6.70 6.81
CA LEU A 119 -5.45 5.74 6.09
C LEU A 119 -4.87 4.67 7.01
N VAL A 120 -5.09 4.75 8.33
CA VAL A 120 -4.53 3.85 9.34
C VAL A 120 -4.91 2.40 9.06
N GLU A 121 -6.21 2.10 8.98
CA GLU A 121 -6.70 0.72 8.75
C GLU A 121 -6.12 0.13 7.45
N SER A 122 -6.03 0.95 6.40
CA SER A 122 -5.44 0.52 5.12
C SER A 122 -3.92 0.32 5.21
N SER A 123 -3.22 1.16 5.98
CA SER A 123 -1.77 1.07 6.22
C SER A 123 -1.40 -0.16 7.05
N GLU A 124 -2.17 -0.46 8.10
CA GLU A 124 -1.99 -1.65 8.94
C GLU A 124 -2.19 -2.94 8.15
N LEU A 125 -3.26 -3.01 7.35
CA LEU A 125 -3.48 -4.14 6.44
C LEU A 125 -2.34 -4.28 5.42
N MET A 126 -1.83 -3.16 4.90
CA MET A 126 -0.68 -3.17 3.98
C MET A 126 0.59 -3.71 4.65
N LEU A 127 0.88 -3.30 5.88
CA LEU A 127 2.02 -3.80 6.66
C LEU A 127 1.87 -5.28 6.99
N ALA A 128 0.68 -5.74 7.39
CA ALA A 128 0.40 -7.13 7.70
C ALA A 128 0.58 -8.03 6.46
N ILE A 129 -0.06 -7.67 5.34
CA ILE A 129 0.03 -8.45 4.09
C ILE A 129 1.45 -8.38 3.52
N GLY A 130 2.08 -7.20 3.58
CA GLY A 130 3.47 -7.01 3.16
C GLY A 130 4.44 -7.85 3.97
N GLY A 131 4.30 -7.87 5.30
CA GLY A 131 5.10 -8.69 6.21
C GLY A 131 4.93 -10.19 5.94
N CYS A 132 3.70 -10.67 5.75
CA CYS A 132 3.42 -12.05 5.36
C CYS A 132 4.05 -12.42 4.01
N THR A 133 3.94 -11.52 3.02
CA THR A 133 4.48 -11.72 1.67
C THR A 133 6.01 -11.76 1.70
N LEU A 134 6.65 -10.87 2.46
CA LEU A 134 8.09 -10.87 2.69
C LEU A 134 8.55 -12.16 3.39
N GLY A 135 7.84 -12.58 4.43
CA GLY A 135 8.13 -13.83 5.16
C GLY A 135 8.06 -15.05 4.25
N LEU A 136 6.99 -15.18 3.46
CA LEU A 136 6.84 -16.26 2.48
C LEU A 136 7.92 -16.19 1.38
N GLY A 137 8.23 -14.99 0.88
CA GLY A 137 9.27 -14.77 -0.12
C GLY A 137 10.65 -15.19 0.38
N LEU A 138 11.00 -14.84 1.62
CA LEU A 138 12.24 -15.27 2.26
C LEU A 138 12.27 -16.78 2.50
N LEU A 139 11.17 -17.36 2.96
CA LEU A 139 11.05 -18.81 3.15
C LEU A 139 11.27 -19.56 1.83
N LEU A 140 10.65 -19.10 0.74
CA LEU A 140 10.85 -19.65 -0.60
C LEU A 140 12.29 -19.47 -1.08
N PHE A 141 12.88 -18.29 -0.86
CA PHE A 141 14.27 -18.02 -1.22
C PHE A 141 15.23 -18.99 -0.52
N VAL A 142 15.10 -19.17 0.79
CA VAL A 142 15.91 -20.10 1.59
C VAL A 142 15.64 -21.56 1.18
N GLY A 143 14.38 -21.92 0.91
CA GLY A 143 14.01 -23.26 0.44
C GLY A 143 14.64 -23.61 -0.91
N LEU A 144 14.54 -22.70 -1.88
CA LEU A 144 15.15 -22.85 -3.21
C LEU A 144 16.68 -22.87 -3.13
N ALA A 145 17.27 -22.01 -2.31
CA ALA A 145 18.71 -21.99 -2.04
C ALA A 145 19.21 -23.33 -1.48
N TRP A 146 18.49 -23.89 -0.50
CA TRP A 146 18.80 -25.17 0.12
C TRP A 146 18.64 -26.32 -0.87
N LEU A 147 17.54 -26.36 -1.61
CA LEU A 147 17.26 -27.37 -2.62
C LEU A 147 18.31 -27.34 -3.73
N ASN A 148 18.62 -26.17 -4.28
CA ASN A 148 19.65 -26.00 -5.29
C ASN A 148 21.01 -26.48 -4.78
N SER A 149 21.40 -26.06 -3.56
CA SER A 149 22.66 -26.48 -2.94
C SER A 149 22.74 -27.99 -2.66
N ARG A 150 21.62 -28.66 -2.43
CA ARG A 150 21.55 -30.12 -2.19
C ARG A 150 21.53 -30.91 -3.50
N SER A 151 20.73 -30.50 -4.46
CA SER A 151 20.65 -31.11 -5.80
C SER A 151 21.98 -30.99 -6.54
N ALA A 152 22.61 -29.81 -6.50
CA ALA A 152 23.92 -29.58 -7.10
C ALA A 152 25.00 -30.51 -6.51
N ARG A 153 24.96 -30.79 -5.20
CA ARG A 153 25.87 -31.76 -4.55
C ARG A 153 25.56 -33.22 -4.90
N ARG A 154 24.29 -33.57 -5.07
CA ARG A 154 23.85 -34.96 -5.35
C ARG A 154 24.11 -35.37 -6.80
N LEU A 155 23.89 -34.46 -7.75
CA LEU A 155 24.08 -34.69 -9.18
C LEU A 155 25.57 -34.75 -9.58
N TRP A 156 26.43 -33.99 -8.90
CA TRP A 156 27.87 -33.96 -9.23
C TRP A 156 28.69 -35.10 -8.62
N ARG A 157 28.17 -35.77 -7.58
CA ARG A 157 28.84 -36.93 -6.94
C ARG A 157 29.22 -38.06 -7.91
N PRO A 158 28.31 -38.58 -8.75
CA PRO A 158 28.66 -39.65 -9.69
C PRO A 158 29.65 -39.20 -10.78
N PHE A 159 29.57 -37.94 -11.22
CA PHE A 159 30.49 -37.39 -12.22
C PHE A 159 31.91 -37.24 -11.64
N GLN A 160 32.04 -36.85 -10.36
CA GLN A 160 33.33 -36.83 -9.67
C GLN A 160 33.95 -38.22 -9.56
N GLN A 161 33.14 -39.23 -9.23
CA GLN A 161 33.62 -40.61 -9.11
C GLN A 161 34.15 -41.17 -10.44
N GLN A 162 33.51 -40.83 -11.56
CA GLN A 162 34.00 -41.24 -12.89
C GLN A 162 35.31 -40.54 -13.28
N LEU A 163 35.48 -39.27 -12.89
CA LEU A 163 36.71 -38.51 -13.14
C LEU A 163 37.91 -38.99 -12.31
N ASP A 164 37.69 -39.37 -11.05
CA ASP A 164 38.73 -39.95 -10.20
C ASP A 164 39.10 -41.38 -10.64
N ALA A 165 38.18 -42.12 -11.25
CA ALA A 165 38.45 -43.45 -11.80
C ALA A 165 39.23 -43.44 -13.14
N LEU A 166 39.32 -42.28 -13.80
CA LEU A 166 40.09 -42.06 -15.03
C LEU A 166 41.48 -41.47 -14.78
N LYS A 167 41.84 -41.27 -13.51
CA LYS A 167 43.17 -40.82 -13.05
C LYS A 167 44.01 -42.01 -12.64
#